data_AF-A0A7R8X2N2-F1
#
_entry.id   AF-A0A7R8X2N2-F1
#
_cell.length_a   1.000
_cell.length_b   1.000
_cell.length_c   1.000
_cell.angle_alpha   90.00
_cell.angle_beta   90.00
_cell.angle_gamma   90.00
#
_symmetry.space_group_name_H-M   'P 1'
#
loop_
_entity.id
_entity.type
_entity.pdbx_description
1 polymer ?
#
loop_
_entity_poly.entity_id
_entity_poly.type
_entity_poly.pdbx_seq_one_letter_code
_entity_poly.pdbx_strand_id
1 'polypeptide(L)'
;MEISMKSPLAILLCFSLSLHMGVEGAPNGTESREEETWRLQQPGPEVEQPVTVESLKEQLKTAIETMQSTMAIAGDCVNRLGEERNKMREKYSYIGILYLFYLHQEILTNRHLMKELLNVSQMVCHFVPAPDLSPTPLPAKPCNDPPPGLSKMIRGVDVTKLDLFPLDFSKDDGFRKPIVDFTCDKGATVSINEKNYDIPEQVSSVTRIPGGSVLSGVQIFKSHRDVKRSMAVEAGAELTLETFGFSSSSSYQHMQNTIMNTSRYIEEVSSFDSAVQADLSLEEELNLGKSAKSFVDKLLPANFTDDPGPYEKFIATFGTHYFQNGKFGGVIKLIMETKSEYFDQKTDEQIKAEAQTSYSDLTIKIGYKDSIVKIDKKFEEMTTKHARYYGGNTNLLASDGMQIWQPTVLSDPWLFSGKLSPISNLIREERKRTSMEQAVTNHVLHAYLGELARIVQAINLGCNSRKKCVGIFGTLTIFDILTRDSLETLTARITALQGQRLLDKTEVEGLGKEVETIRAYEGILSHRLDEDPYLLLTSRTFPRPKIAFGIENLPRDIEYEGKIRRK
;
A
#
# COMPACT_ATOMS: atom_id res chain seq x y z
N MET A 1 13.12 23.79 31.89
CA MET A 1 12.24 22.62 31.73
C MET A 1 13.07 21.59 30.98
N GLU A 2 13.80 20.76 31.73
CA GLU A 2 14.64 19.67 31.21
C GLU A 2 13.73 18.52 30.75
N ILE A 3 13.93 18.03 29.52
CA ILE A 3 13.40 16.74 29.09
C ILE A 3 14.58 15.78 29.00
N SER A 4 14.57 14.81 29.91
CA SER A 4 15.52 13.71 29.99
C SER A 4 15.26 12.72 28.85
N MET A 5 16.19 12.63 27.89
CA MET A 5 16.23 11.55 26.90
C MET A 5 17.08 10.40 27.45
N LYS A 6 16.43 9.32 27.91
CA LYS A 6 17.09 8.05 28.25
C LYS A 6 16.60 6.96 27.30
N SER A 7 17.21 6.87 26.11
CA SER A 7 17.15 5.66 25.29
C SER A 7 18.38 5.58 24.38
N PRO A 8 19.28 4.58 24.58
CA PRO A 8 20.43 4.34 23.72
C PRO A 8 20.08 3.95 22.27
N LEU A 9 18.83 3.54 22.00
CA LEU A 9 18.40 3.12 20.66
C LEU A 9 18.26 4.28 19.66
N ALA A 10 18.04 5.51 20.15
CA ALA A 10 17.85 6.68 19.29
C ALA A 10 19.16 7.19 18.66
N ILE A 11 20.31 6.91 19.29
CA ILE A 11 21.63 7.35 18.81
C ILE A 11 22.13 6.47 17.65
N LEU A 12 21.77 5.17 17.62
CA LEU A 12 22.16 4.25 16.55
C LEU A 12 21.41 4.51 15.23
N LEU A 13 20.16 4.97 15.30
CA LEU A 13 19.37 5.26 14.10
C LEU A 13 19.87 6.51 13.36
N CYS A 14 20.35 7.54 14.08
CA CYS A 14 20.92 8.74 13.47
C CYS A 14 22.30 8.52 12.83
N PHE A 15 23.11 7.57 13.33
CA PHE A 15 24.44 7.30 12.76
C PHE A 15 24.42 6.48 11.47
N SER A 16 23.37 5.68 11.24
CA SER A 16 23.24 4.86 10.03
C SER A 16 22.90 5.67 8.76
N LEU A 17 22.33 6.87 8.90
CA LEU A 17 21.95 7.71 7.75
C LEU A 17 23.08 8.64 7.24
N SER A 18 24.15 8.85 8.01
CA SER A 18 25.21 9.82 7.65
C SER A 18 26.45 9.21 7.00
N LEU A 19 26.50 7.90 6.77
CA LEU A 19 27.69 7.17 6.29
C LEU A 19 27.59 6.64 4.85
N HIS A 20 26.69 7.19 4.02
CA HIS A 20 26.55 6.80 2.60
C HIS A 20 26.72 7.92 1.58
N MET A 21 27.41 9.01 1.95
CA MET A 21 27.81 10.04 0.98
C MET A 21 29.28 10.44 1.14
N GLY A 22 30.14 9.81 0.35
CA GLY A 22 31.50 10.27 0.00
C GLY A 22 31.64 10.14 -1.52
N VAL A 23 31.59 11.22 -2.31
CA VAL A 23 32.66 12.19 -2.66
C VAL A 23 33.64 11.64 -3.71
N GLU A 24 33.43 12.05 -4.97
CA GLU A 24 34.41 12.27 -6.05
C GLU A 24 33.79 13.40 -6.92
N GLY A 25 34.44 14.43 -7.44
CA GLY A 25 35.78 15.00 -7.39
C GLY A 25 35.70 16.30 -8.19
N ALA A 26 36.43 17.35 -7.79
CA ALA A 26 36.50 18.63 -8.51
C ALA A 26 37.89 18.83 -9.12
N PRO A 27 38.01 19.50 -10.28
CA PRO A 27 39.25 20.13 -10.67
C PRO A 27 39.22 21.66 -10.54
N ASN A 28 40.41 22.17 -10.24
CA ASN A 28 40.81 23.55 -9.99
C ASN A 28 40.53 24.56 -11.11
N GLY A 29 40.43 25.84 -10.71
CA GLY A 29 41.02 26.94 -11.45
C GLY A 29 40.36 28.32 -11.29
N THR A 30 40.93 29.16 -10.40
CA THR A 30 41.35 30.57 -10.61
C THR A 30 40.43 31.54 -11.36
N GLU A 31 40.26 32.83 -11.03
CA GLU A 31 40.73 33.76 -10.00
C GLU A 31 40.03 35.11 -10.31
N SER A 32 39.97 36.00 -9.30
CA SER A 32 39.66 37.44 -9.35
C SER A 32 38.19 37.86 -9.52
N ARG A 33 37.69 38.99 -9.01
CA ARG A 33 38.02 39.95 -7.92
C ARG A 33 37.00 41.06 -8.17
N GLU A 34 36.14 41.40 -7.21
CA GLU A 34 35.79 42.80 -6.88
C GLU A 34 34.84 42.87 -5.69
N GLU A 35 35.13 43.85 -4.85
CA GLU A 35 34.50 44.19 -3.58
C GLU A 35 33.18 44.93 -3.82
N GLU A 36 32.15 44.69 -2.99
CA GLU A 36 31.35 45.80 -2.49
C GLU A 36 30.65 45.46 -1.17
N THR A 37 30.96 46.29 -0.18
CA THR A 37 30.53 46.23 1.22
C THR A 37 29.12 46.78 1.43
N TRP A 38 28.26 46.03 2.12
CA TRP A 38 27.15 46.57 2.90
C TRP A 38 27.11 45.94 4.30
N ARG A 39 27.27 46.78 5.33
CA ARG A 39 27.19 46.41 6.75
C ARG A 39 25.73 46.36 7.19
N LEU A 40 25.31 45.22 7.77
CA LEU A 40 24.22 45.16 8.75
C LEU A 40 24.67 44.28 9.93
N GLN A 41 24.57 44.84 11.13
CA GLN A 41 24.93 44.20 12.39
C GLN A 41 23.95 43.06 12.72
N GLN A 42 24.49 41.87 12.98
CA GLN A 42 23.80 40.79 13.70
C GLN A 42 24.61 40.40 14.95
N PRO A 43 23.95 39.95 16.04
CA PRO A 43 24.62 39.53 17.27
C PRO A 43 25.34 38.19 17.06
N GLY A 44 26.54 38.07 17.64
CA GLY A 44 27.48 36.97 17.39
C GLY A 44 27.03 35.61 17.93
N PRO A 45 27.49 34.50 17.31
CA PRO A 45 27.23 33.16 17.79
C PRO A 45 28.15 32.80 18.97
N GLU A 46 27.58 32.10 19.93
CA GLU A 46 28.28 31.46 21.04
C GLU A 46 29.22 30.38 20.46
N VAL A 47 30.52 30.49 20.77
CA VAL A 47 31.56 29.59 20.27
C VAL A 47 31.46 28.27 21.02
N GLU A 48 30.80 27.28 20.43
CA GLU A 48 30.92 25.88 20.87
C GLU A 48 32.34 25.39 20.62
N GLN A 49 32.97 24.83 21.65
CA GLN A 49 34.33 24.29 21.55
C GLN A 49 34.36 23.08 20.60
N PRO A 50 35.38 22.98 19.73
CA PRO A 50 35.49 21.88 18.79
C PRO A 50 35.67 20.55 19.55
N VAL A 51 34.73 19.63 19.33
CA VAL A 51 34.83 18.24 19.81
C VAL A 51 36.06 17.61 19.16
N THR A 52 37.05 17.26 19.96
CA THR A 52 38.27 16.61 19.47
C THR A 52 37.99 15.15 19.11
N VAL A 53 38.72 14.62 18.13
CA VAL A 53 38.65 13.21 17.70
C VAL A 53 38.88 12.26 18.89
N GLU A 54 39.71 12.66 19.84
CA GLU A 54 40.03 11.91 21.05
C GLU A 54 38.85 11.85 22.03
N SER A 55 38.03 12.90 22.12
CA SER A 55 36.78 12.88 22.88
C SER A 55 35.78 11.89 22.28
N LEU A 56 35.68 11.84 20.95
CA LEU A 56 34.82 10.88 20.24
C LEU A 56 35.30 9.42 20.40
N LYS A 57 36.62 9.18 20.39
CA LYS A 57 37.18 7.84 20.64
C LYS A 57 36.83 7.33 22.03
N GLU A 58 36.91 8.18 23.05
CA GLU A 58 36.61 7.75 24.41
C GLU A 58 35.11 7.54 24.62
N GLN A 59 34.26 8.39 24.02
CA GLN A 59 32.80 8.17 24.01
C GLN A 59 32.41 6.85 23.32
N LEU A 60 33.05 6.52 22.18
CA LEU A 60 32.80 5.28 21.46
C LEU A 60 33.25 4.06 22.27
N LYS A 61 34.40 4.14 22.94
CA LYS A 61 34.92 3.08 23.81
C LYS A 61 33.96 2.81 24.98
N THR A 62 33.48 3.85 25.66
CA THR A 62 32.50 3.72 26.75
C THR A 62 31.17 3.11 26.25
N ALA A 63 30.72 3.48 25.06
CA ALA A 63 29.52 2.90 24.45
C ALA A 63 29.67 1.38 24.18
N ILE A 64 30.84 0.96 23.66
CA ILE A 64 31.14 -0.46 23.39
C ILE A 64 31.18 -1.27 24.69
N GLU A 65 31.86 -0.76 25.73
CA GLU A 65 31.93 -1.42 27.04
C GLU A 65 30.54 -1.56 27.68
N THR A 66 29.69 -0.55 27.54
CA THR A 66 28.29 -0.58 28.02
C THR A 66 27.45 -1.63 27.26
N MET A 67 27.62 -1.73 25.95
CA MET A 67 26.96 -2.75 25.12
C MET A 67 27.37 -4.16 25.52
N GLN A 68 28.68 -4.40 25.71
CA GLN A 68 29.21 -5.70 26.11
C GLN A 68 28.71 -6.12 27.50
N SER A 69 28.65 -5.19 28.44
CA SER A 69 28.06 -5.43 29.77
C SER A 69 26.57 -5.80 29.69
N THR A 70 25.82 -5.10 28.85
CA THR A 70 24.37 -5.36 28.65
C THR A 70 24.13 -6.73 28.01
N MET A 71 24.96 -7.12 27.04
CA MET A 71 24.88 -8.45 26.41
C MET A 71 25.25 -9.59 27.37
N ALA A 72 26.20 -9.37 28.28
CA ALA A 72 26.52 -10.34 29.32
C ALA A 72 25.35 -10.57 30.28
N ILE A 73 24.66 -9.50 30.70
CA ILE A 73 23.46 -9.59 31.55
C ILE A 73 22.32 -10.32 30.83
N ALA A 74 22.13 -10.07 29.53
CA ALA A 74 21.13 -10.77 28.72
C ALA A 74 21.44 -12.27 28.58
N GLY A 75 22.72 -12.63 28.38
CA GLY A 75 23.18 -14.01 28.35
C GLY A 75 22.90 -14.76 29.65
N ASP A 76 23.19 -14.14 30.80
CA ASP A 76 22.88 -14.71 32.12
C ASP A 76 21.37 -14.88 32.35
N CYS A 77 20.55 -13.96 31.83
CA CYS A 77 19.09 -14.06 31.92
C CYS A 77 18.55 -15.24 31.10
N VAL A 78 19.05 -15.44 29.88
CA VAL A 78 18.68 -16.58 29.02
C VAL A 78 19.13 -17.91 29.64
N ASN A 79 20.32 -17.96 30.23
CA ASN A 79 20.82 -19.15 30.91
C ASN A 79 19.97 -19.51 32.16
N ARG A 80 19.57 -18.52 32.97
CA ARG A 80 18.66 -18.74 34.11
C ARG A 80 17.27 -19.20 33.68
N LEU A 81 16.74 -18.66 32.58
CA LEU A 81 15.46 -19.12 32.01
C LEU A 81 15.56 -20.54 31.45
N GLY A 82 16.71 -20.93 30.90
CA GLY A 82 17.00 -22.30 30.48
C GLY A 82 17.03 -23.29 31.64
N GLU A 83 17.67 -22.93 32.76
CA GLU A 83 17.70 -23.75 33.98
C GLU A 83 16.32 -23.88 34.65
N GLU A 84 15.54 -22.80 34.73
CA GLU A 84 14.16 -22.83 35.26
C GLU A 84 13.22 -23.66 34.37
N ARG A 85 13.39 -23.60 33.04
CA ARG A 85 12.64 -24.44 32.10
C ARG A 85 12.96 -25.92 32.28
N ASN A 86 14.21 -26.28 32.54
CA ASN A 86 14.62 -27.67 32.78
C ASN A 86 14.18 -28.17 34.16
N LYS A 87 14.22 -27.33 35.20
CA LYS A 87 13.62 -27.63 36.53
C LYS A 87 12.11 -27.83 36.46
N MET A 88 11.39 -27.07 35.62
CA MET A 88 9.96 -27.28 35.39
C MET A 88 9.67 -28.57 34.60
N ARG A 89 10.57 -29.01 33.73
CA ARG A 89 10.42 -30.25 32.96
C ARG A 89 10.57 -31.51 33.80
N GLU A 90 11.38 -31.47 34.86
CA GLU A 90 11.56 -32.60 35.79
C GLU A 90 10.51 -32.65 36.92
N LYS A 91 9.85 -31.54 37.26
CA LYS A 91 8.87 -31.49 38.37
C LYS A 91 7.42 -31.78 38.00
N TYR A 92 7.05 -31.78 36.72
CA TYR A 92 5.66 -32.02 36.29
C TYR A 92 5.50 -33.35 35.54
N SER A 93 5.71 -34.44 36.27
CA SER A 93 5.18 -35.75 35.90
C SER A 93 3.82 -35.95 36.57
N TYR A 94 2.78 -36.02 35.74
CA TYR A 94 1.46 -36.63 35.94
C TYR A 94 0.52 -36.18 37.07
N ILE A 95 0.94 -35.43 38.09
CA ILE A 95 0.06 -35.03 39.21
C ILE A 95 -0.52 -33.61 39.05
N GLY A 96 0.17 -32.71 38.33
CA GLY A 96 -0.26 -31.31 38.17
C GLY A 96 -1.47 -31.09 37.24
N ILE A 97 -1.68 -31.95 36.25
CA ILE A 97 -2.78 -31.82 35.28
C ILE A 97 -4.12 -32.19 35.91
N LEU A 98 -4.15 -33.16 36.83
CA LEU A 98 -5.37 -33.55 37.56
C LEU A 98 -5.77 -32.50 38.61
N TYR A 99 -4.81 -31.85 39.26
CA TYR A 99 -5.10 -30.80 40.25
C TYR A 99 -5.59 -29.50 39.59
N LEU A 100 -5.09 -29.16 38.40
CA LEU A 100 -5.58 -28.02 37.61
C LEU A 100 -6.99 -28.25 37.05
N PHE A 101 -7.35 -29.49 36.68
CA PHE A 101 -8.73 -29.83 36.29
C PHE A 101 -9.71 -29.73 37.46
N TYR A 102 -9.29 -30.13 38.67
CA TYR A 102 -10.11 -30.05 39.87
C TYR A 102 -10.32 -28.59 40.32
N LEU A 103 -9.27 -27.76 40.32
CA LEU A 103 -9.39 -26.33 40.62
C LEU A 103 -10.21 -25.57 39.56
N HIS A 104 -10.13 -25.97 38.28
CA HIS A 104 -10.90 -25.31 37.23
C HIS A 104 -12.40 -25.59 37.34
N GLN A 105 -12.78 -26.80 37.75
CA GLN A 105 -14.17 -27.15 38.09
C GLN A 105 -14.67 -26.33 39.29
N GLU A 106 -13.89 -26.21 40.37
CA GLU A 106 -14.30 -25.46 41.57
C GLU A 106 -14.41 -23.93 41.34
N ILE A 107 -13.57 -23.38 40.45
CA ILE A 107 -13.63 -21.98 40.01
C ILE A 107 -14.84 -21.72 39.10
N LEU A 108 -15.25 -22.70 38.29
CA LEU A 108 -16.43 -22.57 37.43
C LEU A 108 -17.74 -22.64 38.23
N THR A 109 -17.81 -23.47 39.28
CA THR A 109 -18.98 -23.55 40.17
C THR A 109 -19.16 -22.26 40.99
N ASN A 110 -18.08 -21.63 41.44
CA ASN A 110 -18.12 -20.33 42.13
C ASN A 110 -18.39 -19.14 41.20
N ARG A 111 -18.06 -19.23 39.91
CA ARG A 111 -18.42 -18.18 38.92
C ARG A 111 -19.92 -18.08 38.67
N HIS A 112 -20.66 -19.18 38.79
CA HIS A 112 -22.11 -19.16 38.67
C HIS A 112 -22.77 -18.48 39.88
N LEU A 113 -22.26 -18.74 41.09
CA LEU A 113 -22.74 -18.07 42.32
C LEU A 113 -22.40 -16.57 42.35
N MET A 114 -21.20 -16.20 41.87
CA MET A 114 -20.82 -14.79 41.73
C MET A 114 -21.64 -14.06 40.66
N LYS A 115 -22.02 -14.72 39.55
CA LYS A 115 -22.95 -14.14 38.55
C LYS A 115 -24.36 -13.95 39.11
N GLU A 116 -24.86 -14.89 39.92
CA GLU A 116 -26.17 -14.75 40.55
C GLU A 116 -26.16 -13.65 41.64
N LEU A 117 -25.10 -13.56 42.45
CA LEU A 117 -24.96 -12.47 43.43
C LEU A 117 -24.76 -11.09 42.77
N LEU A 118 -24.11 -11.02 41.60
CA LEU A 118 -24.01 -9.79 40.82
C LEU A 118 -25.37 -9.39 40.23
N ASN A 119 -26.16 -10.35 39.76
CA ASN A 119 -27.52 -10.11 39.24
C ASN A 119 -28.50 -9.71 40.37
N VAL A 120 -28.38 -10.28 41.57
CA VAL A 120 -29.20 -9.91 42.73
C VAL A 120 -28.81 -8.52 43.27
N SER A 121 -27.52 -8.16 43.23
CA SER A 121 -27.05 -6.80 43.54
C SER A 121 -27.53 -5.77 42.51
N GLN A 122 -27.64 -6.14 41.23
CA GLN A 122 -28.16 -5.28 40.16
C GLN A 122 -29.69 -5.13 40.17
N MET A 123 -30.45 -6.09 40.72
CA MET A 123 -31.91 -5.97 40.85
C MET A 123 -32.36 -5.02 41.97
N VAL A 124 -31.53 -4.74 42.98
CA VAL A 124 -31.92 -3.93 44.15
C VAL A 124 -31.58 -2.42 43.98
N CYS A 125 -30.81 -2.07 42.96
CA CYS A 125 -30.46 -0.68 42.63
C CYS A 125 -30.99 -0.28 41.25
N HIS A 126 -32.28 -0.44 40.99
CA HIS A 126 -32.96 0.35 39.96
C HIS A 126 -33.03 1.81 40.42
N PHE A 127 -31.89 2.49 40.41
CA PHE A 127 -31.86 3.94 40.26
C PHE A 127 -32.54 4.23 38.93
N VAL A 128 -33.74 4.78 38.99
CA VAL A 128 -34.32 5.51 37.86
C VAL A 128 -33.26 6.54 37.49
N PRO A 129 -32.58 6.43 36.32
CA PRO A 129 -31.63 7.45 35.93
C PRO A 129 -32.40 8.76 35.92
N ALA A 130 -31.92 9.75 36.69
CA ALA A 130 -32.48 11.08 36.63
C ALA A 130 -32.56 11.48 35.14
N PRO A 131 -33.68 12.07 34.69
CA PRO A 131 -33.80 12.49 33.30
C PRO A 131 -32.55 13.30 32.97
N ASP A 132 -31.80 12.84 31.97
CA ASP A 132 -30.59 13.52 31.54
C ASP A 132 -31.01 14.88 31.01
N LEU A 133 -30.91 15.90 31.88
CA LEU A 133 -31.18 17.29 31.57
C LEU A 133 -30.00 17.93 30.82
N SER A 134 -29.12 17.11 30.22
CA SER A 134 -28.11 17.62 29.30
C SER A 134 -28.81 18.46 28.23
N PRO A 135 -28.44 19.75 28.07
CA PRO A 135 -29.08 20.60 27.09
C PRO A 135 -28.93 19.95 25.72
N THR A 136 -30.05 19.86 24.98
CA THR A 136 -30.06 19.34 23.62
C THR A 136 -28.90 19.97 22.84
N PRO A 137 -27.95 19.19 22.32
CA PRO A 137 -26.77 19.75 21.68
C PRO A 137 -27.22 20.67 20.55
N LEU A 138 -26.68 21.90 20.54
CA LEU A 138 -26.97 22.86 19.49
C LEU A 138 -26.62 22.24 18.13
N PRO A 139 -27.39 22.55 17.08
CA PRO A 139 -27.07 22.06 15.74
C PRO A 139 -25.66 22.54 15.36
N ALA A 140 -24.79 21.60 15.01
CA ALA A 140 -23.41 21.90 14.66
C ALA A 140 -23.34 22.86 13.46
N LYS A 141 -22.49 23.88 13.57
CA LYS A 141 -22.31 24.90 12.53
C LYS A 141 -21.43 24.34 11.41
N PRO A 142 -21.89 24.33 10.15
CA PRO A 142 -21.05 23.92 9.03
C PRO A 142 -19.89 24.91 8.84
N CYS A 143 -18.75 24.42 8.36
CA CYS A 143 -17.64 25.26 7.93
C CYS A 143 -18.01 26.06 6.67
N ASN A 144 -17.63 27.34 6.61
CA ASN A 144 -17.98 28.19 5.47
C ASN A 144 -16.93 28.06 4.35
N ASP A 145 -15.65 28.04 4.71
CA ASP A 145 -14.54 28.03 3.74
C ASP A 145 -13.39 27.14 4.25
N PRO A 146 -13.53 25.80 4.23
CA PRO A 146 -12.46 24.89 4.61
C PRO A 146 -11.28 24.96 3.63
N PRO A 147 -10.03 24.66 4.05
CA PRO A 147 -8.90 24.61 3.15
C PRO A 147 -9.17 23.77 1.88
N PRO A 148 -8.74 24.23 0.69
CA PRO A 148 -9.00 23.54 -0.57
C PRO A 148 -8.49 22.10 -0.54
N GLY A 149 -9.24 21.19 -1.17
CA GLY A 149 -8.92 19.76 -1.23
C GLY A 149 -9.38 18.93 -0.03
N LEU A 150 -9.59 19.50 1.16
CA LEU A 150 -9.99 18.74 2.36
C LEU A 150 -11.28 17.94 2.20
N SER A 151 -12.18 18.41 1.33
CA SER A 151 -13.42 17.69 1.00
C SER A 151 -13.16 16.30 0.42
N LYS A 152 -11.98 16.03 -0.18
CA LYS A 152 -11.60 14.68 -0.64
C LYS A 152 -11.28 13.73 0.51
N MET A 153 -10.74 14.22 1.64
CA MET A 153 -10.38 13.37 2.79
C MET A 153 -11.59 12.83 3.56
N ILE A 154 -12.68 13.59 3.60
CA ILE A 154 -13.92 13.14 4.27
C ILE A 154 -14.75 12.18 3.43
N ARG A 155 -14.41 12.00 2.15
CA ARG A 155 -15.05 10.99 1.30
C ARG A 155 -14.51 9.64 1.70
N GLY A 156 -15.42 8.67 1.83
CA GLY A 156 -14.95 7.30 1.90
C GLY A 156 -14.45 6.82 0.53
N VAL A 157 -13.77 5.69 0.54
CA VAL A 157 -12.94 5.19 -0.55
C VAL A 157 -13.19 3.70 -0.71
N ASP A 158 -13.57 3.28 -1.91
CA ASP A 158 -13.56 1.87 -2.29
C ASP A 158 -12.15 1.50 -2.77
N VAL A 159 -11.37 0.91 -1.87
CA VAL A 159 -9.95 0.61 -2.12
C VAL A 159 -9.72 -0.33 -3.30
N THR A 160 -10.74 -1.11 -3.71
CA THR A 160 -10.63 -1.98 -4.87
C THR A 160 -10.60 -1.20 -6.18
N LYS A 161 -11.19 0.00 -6.19
CA LYS A 161 -11.32 0.86 -7.37
C LYS A 161 -10.53 2.15 -7.26
N LEU A 162 -9.93 2.42 -6.10
CA LEU A 162 -9.19 3.64 -5.85
C LEU A 162 -8.17 3.90 -6.97
N ASP A 163 -8.21 5.11 -7.48
CA ASP A 163 -7.30 5.59 -8.48
C ASP A 163 -6.98 7.06 -8.18
N LEU A 164 -5.83 7.31 -7.56
CA LEU A 164 -5.41 8.68 -7.25
C LEU A 164 -5.00 9.45 -8.51
N PHE A 165 -4.66 8.75 -9.59
CA PHE A 165 -4.18 9.33 -10.83
C PHE A 165 -4.86 8.68 -12.04
N PRO A 166 -6.19 8.87 -12.19
CA PRO A 166 -6.95 8.18 -13.22
C PRO A 166 -6.45 8.53 -14.61
N LEU A 167 -6.10 7.50 -15.40
CA LEU A 167 -5.77 7.63 -16.82
C LEU A 167 -6.96 8.12 -17.65
N ASP A 168 -8.17 7.79 -17.20
CA ASP A 168 -9.45 8.14 -17.81
C ASP A 168 -10.42 8.69 -16.73
N PHE A 169 -10.58 10.01 -16.70
CA PHE A 169 -11.48 10.70 -15.76
C PHE A 169 -12.97 10.38 -15.96
N SER A 170 -13.35 9.65 -17.01
CA SER A 170 -14.73 9.19 -17.20
C SER A 170 -15.07 7.92 -16.41
N LYS A 171 -14.08 7.28 -15.80
CA LYS A 171 -14.23 6.04 -15.02
C LYS A 171 -14.41 6.33 -13.53
N ASP A 172 -14.92 5.33 -12.81
CA ASP A 172 -15.02 5.34 -11.35
C ASP A 172 -13.61 5.37 -10.73
N ASP A 173 -13.30 6.43 -9.98
CA ASP A 173 -12.00 6.69 -9.32
C ASP A 173 -11.90 6.07 -7.91
N GLY A 174 -12.96 5.36 -7.48
CA GLY A 174 -13.06 4.73 -6.18
C GLY A 174 -13.48 5.67 -5.04
N PHE A 175 -13.57 7.00 -5.24
CA PHE A 175 -14.08 7.87 -4.20
C PHE A 175 -15.61 7.73 -4.07
N ARG A 176 -16.11 7.83 -2.83
CA ARG A 176 -17.52 7.60 -2.47
C ARG A 176 -18.12 8.82 -1.78
N LYS A 177 -19.30 8.66 -1.18
CA LYS A 177 -19.95 9.76 -0.44
C LYS A 177 -19.15 10.13 0.81
N PRO A 178 -19.32 11.37 1.32
CA PRO A 178 -18.75 11.77 2.60
C PRO A 178 -19.17 10.83 3.73
N ILE A 179 -18.22 10.50 4.60
CA ILE A 179 -18.40 9.63 5.76
C ILE A 179 -18.24 10.38 7.09
N VAL A 180 -17.72 11.62 7.03
CA VAL A 180 -17.55 12.55 8.14
C VAL A 180 -18.17 13.88 7.71
N ASP A 181 -18.85 14.57 8.64
CA ASP A 181 -19.36 15.92 8.42
C ASP A 181 -18.40 16.93 9.03
N PHE A 182 -18.03 17.97 8.28
CA PHE A 182 -17.19 19.04 8.80
C PHE A 182 -17.98 20.07 9.59
N THR A 183 -17.54 20.34 10.82
CA THR A 183 -18.10 21.35 11.71
C THR A 183 -17.03 22.33 12.16
N CYS A 184 -17.42 23.58 12.39
CA CYS A 184 -16.51 24.67 12.72
C CYS A 184 -17.04 25.50 13.91
N ASP A 185 -17.54 24.84 14.95
CA ASP A 185 -18.08 25.49 16.15
C ASP A 185 -16.97 26.17 16.97
N LYS A 186 -15.75 25.61 16.96
CA LYS A 186 -14.55 26.19 17.61
C LYS A 186 -13.98 27.43 16.93
N GLY A 187 -14.35 27.73 15.68
CA GLY A 187 -13.85 28.89 14.93
C GLY A 187 -12.34 28.89 14.67
N ALA A 188 -11.70 27.72 14.60
CA ALA A 188 -10.28 27.60 14.27
C ALA A 188 -10.03 28.02 12.81
N THR A 189 -8.92 28.70 12.53
CA THR A 189 -8.56 29.16 11.19
C THR A 189 -7.09 28.94 10.86
N VAL A 190 -6.76 28.80 9.57
CA VAL A 190 -5.39 28.74 9.03
C VAL A 190 -5.22 29.73 7.88
N SER A 191 -4.10 30.45 7.86
CA SER A 191 -3.76 31.31 6.72
C SER A 191 -2.99 30.51 5.67
N ILE A 192 -3.51 30.39 4.45
CA ILE A 192 -2.86 29.77 3.28
C ILE A 192 -2.84 30.82 2.16
N ASN A 193 -1.65 31.29 1.81
CA ASN A 193 -1.42 32.36 0.82
C ASN A 193 -2.26 33.63 1.09
N GLU A 194 -2.12 34.20 2.29
CA GLU A 194 -2.82 35.44 2.73
C GLU A 194 -4.34 35.31 2.88
N LYS A 195 -4.95 34.18 2.48
CA LYS A 195 -6.35 33.86 2.71
C LYS A 195 -6.51 33.00 3.97
N ASN A 196 -7.46 33.38 4.83
CA ASN A 196 -7.80 32.60 6.02
C ASN A 196 -8.91 31.60 5.68
N TYR A 197 -8.72 30.35 6.09
CA TYR A 197 -9.66 29.24 5.91
C TYR A 197 -10.10 28.69 7.26
N ASP A 198 -11.33 28.19 7.32
CA ASP A 198 -11.89 27.54 8.52
C ASP A 198 -11.30 26.14 8.68
N ILE A 199 -10.69 25.81 9.82
CA ILE A 199 -10.22 24.44 10.09
C ILE A 199 -11.39 23.65 10.72
N PRO A 200 -11.88 22.58 10.08
CA PRO A 200 -12.90 21.73 10.67
C PRO A 200 -12.40 21.06 11.96
N GLU A 201 -13.29 20.82 12.91
CA GLU A 201 -12.94 20.18 14.19
C GLU A 201 -12.47 18.74 14.05
N GLN A 202 -12.78 18.12 12.92
CA GLN A 202 -12.35 16.77 12.55
C GLN A 202 -10.96 16.76 11.91
N VAL A 203 -10.32 17.92 11.74
CA VAL A 203 -8.96 18.08 11.23
C VAL A 203 -8.07 18.53 12.38
N SER A 204 -7.08 17.70 12.73
CA SER A 204 -6.16 17.98 13.83
C SER A 204 -5.05 18.95 13.42
N SER A 205 -4.62 18.89 12.17
CA SER A 205 -3.48 19.64 11.66
C SER A 205 -3.66 19.98 10.19
N VAL A 206 -3.26 21.21 9.81
CA VAL A 206 -3.08 21.63 8.42
C VAL A 206 -1.70 22.29 8.35
N THR A 207 -0.76 21.63 7.72
CA THR A 207 0.63 22.08 7.61
C THR A 207 0.97 22.37 6.15
N ARG A 208 1.72 23.46 5.93
CA ARG A 208 2.29 23.73 4.61
C ARG A 208 3.54 22.88 4.45
N ILE A 209 3.58 22.06 3.41
CA ILE A 209 4.82 21.41 3.00
C ILE A 209 5.59 22.44 2.16
N PRO A 210 6.91 22.64 2.38
CA PRO A 210 7.70 23.53 1.54
C PRO A 210 7.48 23.20 0.06
N GLY A 211 7.04 24.21 -0.70
CA GLY A 211 6.77 24.09 -2.13
C GLY A 211 8.05 23.90 -2.94
N GLY A 212 7.89 23.45 -4.18
CA GLY A 212 8.99 23.13 -5.07
C GLY A 212 8.68 21.87 -5.86
N SER A 213 9.04 21.88 -7.16
CA SER A 213 8.87 20.71 -8.01
C SER A 213 9.91 19.65 -7.64
N VAL A 214 9.48 18.62 -6.91
CA VAL A 214 10.31 17.45 -6.63
C VAL A 214 10.04 16.40 -7.70
N LEU A 215 11.07 16.06 -8.47
CA LEU A 215 11.01 14.95 -9.41
C LEU A 215 10.98 13.63 -8.62
N SER A 216 9.88 12.88 -8.71
CA SER A 216 9.88 11.47 -8.32
C SER A 216 10.72 10.73 -9.36
N GLY A 217 11.75 10.00 -8.94
CA GLY A 217 12.57 9.21 -9.88
C GLY A 217 11.73 8.30 -10.78
N VAL A 218 12.33 7.83 -11.88
CA VAL A 218 11.63 6.99 -12.85
C VAL A 218 11.31 5.62 -12.26
N GLN A 219 10.02 5.26 -12.26
CA GLN A 219 9.56 3.92 -11.94
C GLN A 219 9.38 3.12 -13.24
N ILE A 220 9.78 1.85 -13.22
CA ILE A 220 9.58 0.93 -14.34
C ILE A 220 8.72 -0.23 -13.83
N PHE A 221 7.60 -0.46 -14.50
CA PHE A 221 6.66 -1.55 -14.21
C PHE A 221 6.80 -2.63 -15.27
N LYS A 222 7.40 -3.76 -14.89
CA LYS A 222 7.54 -4.96 -15.73
C LYS A 222 6.47 -6.01 -15.42
N SER A 223 5.78 -5.85 -14.30
CA SER A 223 4.72 -6.73 -13.85
C SER A 223 3.52 -5.95 -13.32
N HIS A 224 2.34 -6.56 -13.37
CA HIS A 224 1.15 -5.98 -12.73
C HIS A 224 1.32 -5.82 -11.20
N ARG A 225 2.24 -6.57 -10.58
CA ARG A 225 2.54 -6.44 -9.15
C ARG A 225 3.30 -5.15 -8.86
N ASP A 226 4.21 -4.74 -9.75
CA ASP A 226 4.93 -3.47 -9.62
C ASP A 226 3.96 -2.28 -9.67
N VAL A 227 2.98 -2.35 -10.58
CA VAL A 227 1.90 -1.34 -10.68
C VAL A 227 1.11 -1.27 -9.38
N LYS A 228 0.62 -2.42 -8.89
CA LYS A 228 -0.21 -2.45 -7.67
C LYS A 228 0.57 -1.98 -6.44
N ARG A 229 1.84 -2.36 -6.32
CA ARG A 229 2.73 -1.88 -5.26
C ARG A 229 2.90 -0.36 -5.32
N SER A 230 3.11 0.21 -6.51
CA SER A 230 3.24 1.65 -6.67
C SER A 230 1.98 2.39 -6.22
N MET A 231 0.80 1.94 -6.68
CA MET A 231 -0.49 2.50 -6.25
C MET A 231 -0.71 2.37 -4.73
N ALA A 232 -0.29 1.26 -4.12
CA ALA A 232 -0.37 1.07 -2.67
C ALA A 232 0.54 2.06 -1.91
N VAL A 233 1.76 2.32 -2.40
CA VAL A 233 2.67 3.30 -1.81
C VAL A 233 2.09 4.72 -1.92
N GLU A 234 1.54 5.09 -3.08
CA GLU A 234 0.90 6.40 -3.29
C GLU A 234 -0.25 6.63 -2.30
N ALA A 235 -1.10 5.61 -2.09
CA ALA A 235 -2.22 5.64 -1.16
C ALA A 235 -1.85 5.42 0.32
N GLY A 236 -0.56 5.27 0.63
CA GLY A 236 -0.06 4.98 1.99
C GLY A 236 -0.72 3.77 2.63
N ALA A 237 -0.98 2.76 1.79
CA ALA A 237 -1.70 1.56 2.12
C ALA A 237 -0.78 0.51 2.79
N GLU A 238 -1.31 -0.26 3.73
CA GLU A 238 -0.59 -1.39 4.35
C GLU A 238 -0.40 -2.56 3.37
N LEU A 239 0.48 -3.51 3.70
CA LEU A 239 0.82 -4.70 2.87
C LEU A 239 -0.42 -5.53 2.44
N THR A 240 -1.51 -5.50 3.21
CA THR A 240 -2.76 -6.20 2.87
C THR A 240 -3.42 -5.61 1.63
N LEU A 241 -3.35 -4.29 1.46
CA LEU A 241 -3.87 -3.57 0.30
C LEU A 241 -2.98 -3.75 -0.93
N GLU A 242 -1.67 -4.00 -0.76
CA GLU A 242 -0.78 -4.39 -1.87
C GLU A 242 -1.25 -5.70 -2.55
N THR A 243 -1.91 -6.60 -1.81
CA THR A 243 -2.36 -7.88 -2.39
C THR A 243 -3.71 -7.72 -3.09
N PHE A 244 -4.70 -7.12 -2.43
CA PHE A 244 -6.10 -7.14 -2.90
C PHE A 244 -6.68 -5.77 -3.27
N GLY A 245 -6.00 -4.68 -2.91
CA GLY A 245 -6.41 -3.33 -3.31
C GLY A 245 -6.26 -3.14 -4.82
N PHE A 246 -6.91 -2.10 -5.34
CA PHE A 246 -6.78 -1.61 -6.72
C PHE A 246 -7.17 -2.59 -7.83
N SER A 247 -7.57 -3.82 -7.50
CA SER A 247 -7.93 -4.90 -8.44
C SER A 247 -9.02 -4.52 -9.46
N SER A 248 -9.85 -3.55 -9.13
CA SER A 248 -10.92 -3.01 -9.99
C SER A 248 -10.68 -1.56 -10.43
N SER A 249 -9.51 -0.97 -10.15
CA SER A 249 -9.14 0.36 -10.62
C SER A 249 -8.96 0.36 -12.14
N SER A 250 -9.46 1.41 -12.79
CA SER A 250 -9.39 1.53 -14.25
C SER A 250 -7.96 1.66 -14.77
N SER A 251 -7.12 2.47 -14.11
CA SER A 251 -5.71 2.60 -14.49
C SER A 251 -4.95 1.31 -14.23
N TYR A 252 -5.20 0.63 -13.11
CA TYR A 252 -4.61 -0.68 -12.84
C TYR A 252 -4.95 -1.70 -13.93
N GLN A 253 -6.23 -1.80 -14.33
CA GLN A 253 -6.67 -2.70 -15.39
C GLN A 253 -6.01 -2.37 -16.73
N HIS A 254 -5.91 -1.09 -17.08
CA HIS A 254 -5.23 -0.64 -18.28
C HIS A 254 -3.76 -1.05 -18.27
N MET A 255 -3.03 -0.72 -17.20
CA MET A 255 -1.61 -1.04 -17.06
C MET A 255 -1.34 -2.55 -17.01
N GLN A 256 -2.18 -3.31 -16.32
CA GLN A 256 -2.16 -4.77 -16.31
C GLN A 256 -2.32 -5.32 -17.74
N ASN A 257 -3.29 -4.82 -18.49
CA ASN A 257 -3.53 -5.22 -19.87
C ASN A 257 -2.35 -4.85 -20.78
N THR A 258 -1.79 -3.64 -20.66
CA THR A 258 -0.60 -3.22 -21.42
C THR A 258 0.56 -4.19 -21.19
N ILE A 259 0.88 -4.48 -19.92
CA ILE A 259 1.97 -5.39 -19.55
C ILE A 259 1.73 -6.81 -20.05
N MET A 260 0.52 -7.34 -19.86
CA MET A 260 0.24 -8.75 -20.13
C MET A 260 -0.09 -9.07 -21.59
N ASN A 261 -0.76 -8.15 -22.29
CA ASN A 261 -1.36 -8.45 -23.61
C ASN A 261 -0.69 -7.71 -24.77
N THR A 262 0.18 -6.72 -24.52
CA THR A 262 0.74 -5.87 -25.59
C THR A 262 2.25 -5.92 -25.75
N SER A 263 2.95 -6.78 -24.99
CA SER A 263 4.43 -6.85 -24.98
C SER A 263 5.07 -5.47 -24.77
N ARG A 264 4.54 -4.73 -23.80
CA ARG A 264 5.02 -3.40 -23.42
C ARG A 264 5.29 -3.35 -21.92
N TYR A 265 6.33 -2.64 -21.52
CA TYR A 265 6.51 -2.23 -20.14
C TYR A 265 6.11 -0.77 -19.98
N ILE A 266 5.91 -0.37 -18.74
CA ILE A 266 5.42 0.97 -18.42
C ILE A 266 6.50 1.70 -17.64
N GLU A 267 6.85 2.89 -18.09
CA GLU A 267 7.67 3.81 -17.32
C GLU A 267 6.83 4.98 -16.82
N GLU A 268 7.08 5.37 -15.59
CA GLU A 268 6.36 6.47 -14.95
C GLU A 268 7.37 7.45 -14.38
N VAL A 269 7.20 8.72 -14.77
CA VAL A 269 7.94 9.84 -14.22
C VAL A 269 6.93 10.86 -13.75
N SER A 270 7.09 11.36 -12.54
CA SER A 270 6.22 12.43 -12.03
C SER A 270 7.03 13.51 -11.34
N SER A 271 6.50 14.72 -11.32
CA SER A 271 6.89 15.70 -10.33
C SER A 271 5.67 16.24 -9.63
N PHE A 272 5.83 16.56 -8.36
CA PHE A 272 4.78 17.13 -7.55
C PHE A 272 5.21 18.48 -6.99
N ASP A 273 4.26 19.40 -6.91
CA ASP A 273 4.37 20.64 -6.18
C ASP A 273 3.46 20.55 -4.96
N SER A 274 4.06 20.29 -3.80
CA SER A 274 3.29 20.09 -2.56
C SER A 274 2.82 21.45 -2.02
N ALA A 275 1.53 21.55 -1.73
CA ALA A 275 0.93 22.73 -1.15
C ALA A 275 0.68 22.55 0.35
N VAL A 276 -0.05 21.49 0.71
CA VAL A 276 -0.62 21.32 2.05
C VAL A 276 -0.65 19.83 2.42
N GLN A 277 -0.35 19.53 3.66
CA GLN A 277 -0.73 18.27 4.30
C GLN A 277 -1.80 18.54 5.34
N ALA A 278 -2.79 17.66 5.41
CA ALA A 278 -3.79 17.69 6.45
C ALA A 278 -3.93 16.32 7.11
N ASP A 279 -4.17 16.34 8.41
CA ASP A 279 -4.38 15.15 9.23
C ASP A 279 -5.78 15.25 9.86
N LEU A 280 -6.59 14.20 9.72
CA LEU A 280 -7.82 14.10 10.49
C LEU A 280 -7.49 13.89 11.97
N SER A 281 -8.45 14.21 12.84
CA SER A 281 -8.37 13.88 14.27
C SER A 281 -8.22 12.38 14.49
N LEU A 282 -7.79 11.98 15.69
CA LEU A 282 -7.60 10.57 16.02
C LEU A 282 -8.92 9.79 15.85
N GLU A 283 -8.81 8.50 15.55
CA GLU A 283 -9.96 7.64 15.22
C GLU A 283 -10.99 7.61 16.36
N GLU A 284 -10.56 7.73 17.61
CA GLU A 284 -11.43 7.79 18.77
C GLU A 284 -12.29 9.06 18.81
N GLU A 285 -11.79 10.17 18.27
CA GLU A 285 -12.44 11.48 18.25
C GLU A 285 -13.30 11.68 16.99
N LEU A 286 -12.97 10.97 15.90
CA LEU A 286 -13.74 10.98 14.67
C LEU A 286 -15.08 10.25 14.85
N ASN A 287 -16.13 10.80 14.23
CA ASN A 287 -17.45 10.20 14.22
C ASN A 287 -17.99 10.17 12.80
N LEU A 288 -18.77 9.13 12.51
CA LEU A 288 -19.52 9.07 11.26
C LEU A 288 -20.46 10.29 11.15
N GLY A 289 -20.43 10.92 9.98
CA GLY A 289 -21.38 11.96 9.60
C GLY A 289 -22.82 11.43 9.64
N LYS A 290 -23.79 12.34 9.74
CA LYS A 290 -25.21 12.05 9.98
C LYS A 290 -25.76 10.99 9.03
N SER A 291 -25.39 11.07 7.75
CA SER A 291 -25.87 10.14 6.71
C SER A 291 -25.30 8.72 6.89
N ALA A 292 -23.99 8.60 7.04
CA ALA A 292 -23.32 7.31 7.24
C ALA A 292 -23.73 6.69 8.58
N LYS A 293 -23.77 7.49 9.64
CA LYS A 293 -24.24 7.08 10.98
C LYS A 293 -25.68 6.56 10.93
N SER A 294 -26.60 7.29 10.30
CA SER A 294 -27.99 6.84 10.20
C SER A 294 -28.12 5.54 9.40
N PHE A 295 -27.23 5.28 8.43
CA PHE A 295 -27.21 4.01 7.71
C PHE A 295 -26.77 2.87 8.64
N VAL A 296 -25.65 3.05 9.35
CA VAL A 296 -25.13 2.05 10.30
C VAL A 296 -26.14 1.73 11.39
N ASP A 297 -26.75 2.75 11.98
CA ASP A 297 -27.64 2.58 13.13
C ASP A 297 -28.95 1.89 12.73
N LYS A 298 -29.53 2.24 11.57
CA LYS A 298 -30.89 1.83 11.20
C LYS A 298 -30.97 0.68 10.20
N LEU A 299 -29.96 0.50 9.35
CA LEU A 299 -30.04 -0.40 8.21
C LEU A 299 -29.06 -1.59 8.30
N LEU A 300 -27.94 -1.46 9.01
CA LEU A 300 -27.02 -2.58 9.16
C LEU A 300 -27.53 -3.57 10.23
N PRO A 301 -27.66 -4.86 9.90
CA PRO A 301 -27.91 -5.90 10.90
C PRO A 301 -26.68 -6.05 11.81
N ALA A 302 -26.81 -6.84 12.89
CA ALA A 302 -25.70 -7.03 13.82
C ALA A 302 -24.56 -7.88 13.23
N ASN A 303 -24.90 -8.86 12.37
CA ASN A 303 -23.95 -9.77 11.74
C ASN A 303 -24.01 -9.68 10.22
N PHE A 304 -22.85 -9.66 9.58
CA PHE A 304 -22.75 -9.65 8.11
C PHE A 304 -23.31 -10.93 7.48
N THR A 305 -23.10 -12.09 8.09
CA THR A 305 -23.53 -13.40 7.54
C THR A 305 -25.05 -13.57 7.48
N ASP A 306 -25.78 -12.87 8.35
CA ASP A 306 -27.24 -12.98 8.44
C ASP A 306 -27.92 -12.29 7.24
N ASP A 307 -27.43 -11.09 6.89
CA ASP A 307 -27.82 -10.38 5.68
C ASP A 307 -26.67 -9.50 5.14
N PRO A 308 -25.89 -10.01 4.18
CA PRO A 308 -24.82 -9.27 3.51
C PRO A 308 -25.27 -8.02 2.72
N GLY A 309 -26.52 -7.96 2.26
CA GLY A 309 -26.97 -6.94 1.29
C GLY A 309 -26.85 -5.50 1.79
N PRO A 310 -27.30 -5.18 3.02
CA PRO A 310 -27.11 -3.86 3.63
C PRO A 310 -25.63 -3.43 3.74
N TYR A 311 -24.72 -4.36 4.02
CA TYR A 311 -23.28 -4.07 4.08
C TYR A 311 -22.69 -3.79 2.70
N GLU A 312 -23.03 -4.60 1.70
CA GLU A 312 -22.64 -4.35 0.30
C GLU A 312 -23.12 -2.98 -0.18
N LYS A 313 -24.37 -2.62 0.17
CA LYS A 313 -24.93 -1.30 -0.14
C LYS A 313 -24.22 -0.17 0.59
N PHE A 314 -23.83 -0.38 1.85
CA PHE A 314 -23.02 0.59 2.59
C PHE A 314 -21.66 0.79 1.90
N ILE A 315 -20.95 -0.28 1.56
CA ILE A 315 -19.66 -0.23 0.86
C ILE A 315 -19.79 0.45 -0.51
N ALA A 316 -20.82 0.13 -1.28
CA ALA A 316 -21.06 0.80 -2.57
C ALA A 316 -21.35 2.30 -2.42
N THR A 317 -21.93 2.72 -1.29
CA THR A 317 -22.32 4.13 -1.05
C THR A 317 -21.20 4.96 -0.42
N PHE A 318 -20.51 4.39 0.55
CA PHE A 318 -19.56 5.07 1.44
C PHE A 318 -18.13 4.52 1.33
N GLY A 319 -17.91 3.40 0.65
CA GLY A 319 -16.57 2.82 0.49
C GLY A 319 -16.18 1.88 1.63
N THR A 320 -14.93 1.45 1.60
CA THR A 320 -14.31 0.53 2.57
C THR A 320 -13.29 1.22 3.48
N HIS A 321 -12.73 2.35 3.04
CA HIS A 321 -11.68 3.10 3.73
C HIS A 321 -11.98 4.60 3.69
N TYR A 322 -11.11 5.39 4.32
CA TYR A 322 -11.04 6.84 4.18
C TYR A 322 -9.60 7.31 4.35
N PHE A 323 -9.28 8.54 3.95
CA PHE A 323 -7.95 9.10 4.16
C PHE A 323 -7.85 9.71 5.56
N GLN A 324 -7.07 9.08 6.43
CA GLN A 324 -6.74 9.59 7.77
C GLN A 324 -5.82 10.81 7.68
N ASN A 325 -4.94 10.85 6.68
CA ASN A 325 -4.20 12.03 6.28
C ASN A 325 -4.11 12.13 4.76
N GLY A 326 -3.81 13.33 4.27
CA GLY A 326 -3.72 13.62 2.84
C GLY A 326 -2.67 14.68 2.56
N LYS A 327 -1.93 14.48 1.47
CA LYS A 327 -1.01 15.43 0.87
C LYS A 327 -1.62 15.96 -0.42
N PHE A 328 -1.67 17.28 -0.49
CA PHE A 328 -2.38 18.04 -1.51
C PHE A 328 -1.41 18.93 -2.27
N GLY A 329 -1.58 19.01 -3.59
CA GLY A 329 -0.68 19.75 -4.44
C GLY A 329 -0.99 19.60 -5.92
N GLY A 330 -0.02 19.94 -6.75
CA GLY A 330 -0.06 19.79 -8.19
C GLY A 330 0.79 18.60 -8.58
N VAL A 331 0.36 17.80 -9.55
CA VAL A 331 1.15 16.67 -10.05
C VAL A 331 1.20 16.71 -11.57
N ILE A 332 2.40 16.55 -12.10
CA ILE A 332 2.65 16.33 -13.52
C ILE A 332 3.18 14.91 -13.64
N LYS A 333 2.49 14.09 -14.42
CA LYS A 333 2.77 12.66 -14.54
C LYS A 333 2.93 12.32 -16.02
N LEU A 334 4.07 11.76 -16.39
CA LEU A 334 4.35 11.22 -17.71
C LEU A 334 4.38 9.69 -17.60
N ILE A 335 3.44 9.05 -18.29
CA ILE A 335 3.35 7.61 -18.37
C ILE A 335 3.74 7.21 -19.78
N MET A 336 4.70 6.30 -19.88
CA MET A 336 5.26 5.81 -21.12
C MET A 336 4.97 4.32 -21.23
N GLU A 337 4.56 3.89 -22.41
CA GLU A 337 4.36 2.48 -22.73
C GLU A 337 5.32 2.10 -23.84
N THR A 338 6.36 1.35 -23.48
CA THR A 338 7.49 1.05 -24.36
C THR A 338 7.52 -0.43 -24.68
N LYS A 339 7.71 -0.78 -25.96
CA LYS A 339 7.81 -2.19 -26.39
C LYS A 339 8.93 -2.92 -25.65
N SER A 340 8.67 -4.17 -25.25
CA SER A 340 9.65 -5.03 -24.56
C SER A 340 10.92 -5.25 -25.40
N GLU A 341 10.81 -5.26 -26.73
CA GLU A 341 11.95 -5.35 -27.65
C GLU A 341 13.01 -4.26 -27.44
N TYR A 342 12.62 -3.08 -26.93
CA TYR A 342 13.56 -2.03 -26.57
C TYR A 342 14.31 -2.36 -25.28
N PHE A 343 13.61 -2.95 -24.31
CA PHE A 343 14.18 -3.39 -23.04
C PHE A 343 15.17 -4.53 -23.21
N ASP A 344 14.96 -5.41 -24.19
CA ASP A 344 15.91 -6.49 -24.47
C ASP A 344 17.29 -5.97 -24.95
N GLN A 345 17.37 -4.69 -25.33
CA GLN A 345 18.56 -4.05 -25.90
C GLN A 345 19.20 -3.01 -24.99
N LYS A 346 18.57 -2.71 -23.85
CA LYS A 346 18.94 -1.60 -22.97
C LYS A 346 18.88 -2.03 -21.52
N THR A 347 19.74 -1.45 -20.70
CA THR A 347 19.62 -1.63 -19.25
C THR A 347 18.52 -0.75 -18.68
N ASP A 348 18.00 -1.10 -17.50
CA ASP A 348 16.98 -0.29 -16.83
C ASP A 348 17.46 1.14 -16.59
N GLU A 349 18.75 1.35 -16.30
CA GLU A 349 19.33 2.69 -16.11
C GLU A 349 19.30 3.52 -17.40
N GLN A 350 19.58 2.90 -18.55
CA GLN A 350 19.50 3.58 -19.84
C GLN A 350 18.05 3.98 -20.13
N ILE A 351 17.09 3.10 -19.85
CA ILE A 351 15.66 3.38 -20.06
C ILE A 351 15.18 4.48 -19.11
N LYS A 352 15.61 4.45 -17.84
CA LYS A 352 15.34 5.53 -16.88
C LYS A 352 15.90 6.86 -17.37
N ALA A 353 17.10 6.88 -17.95
CA ALA A 353 17.69 8.08 -18.53
C ALA A 353 16.85 8.61 -19.70
N GLU A 354 16.40 7.75 -20.63
CA GLU A 354 15.53 8.15 -21.76
C GLU A 354 14.15 8.65 -21.29
N ALA A 355 13.57 7.99 -20.28
CA ALA A 355 12.32 8.37 -19.65
C ALA A 355 12.43 9.74 -18.96
N GLN A 356 13.48 9.97 -18.18
CA GLN A 356 13.75 11.24 -17.51
C GLN A 356 14.07 12.35 -18.52
N THR A 357 14.75 12.01 -19.61
CA THR A 357 15.01 12.93 -20.73
C THR A 357 13.70 13.32 -21.41
N SER A 358 12.79 12.36 -21.64
CA SER A 358 11.45 12.62 -22.18
C SER A 358 10.59 13.47 -21.25
N TYR A 359 10.70 13.27 -19.94
CA TYR A 359 10.05 14.13 -18.95
C TYR A 359 10.61 15.55 -18.96
N SER A 360 11.93 15.68 -19.08
CA SER A 360 12.61 16.97 -19.18
C SER A 360 12.19 17.71 -20.44
N ASP A 361 12.12 17.02 -21.59
CA ASP A 361 11.59 17.59 -22.84
C ASP A 361 10.15 18.07 -22.69
N LEU A 362 9.27 17.30 -22.02
CA LEU A 362 7.90 17.73 -21.72
C LEU A 362 7.88 19.01 -20.86
N THR A 363 8.62 19.02 -19.75
CA THR A 363 8.64 20.16 -18.82
C THR A 363 9.29 21.40 -19.41
N ILE A 364 10.33 21.25 -20.24
CA ILE A 364 10.92 22.39 -20.94
C ILE A 364 9.96 22.91 -22.00
N LYS A 365 9.29 22.07 -22.81
CA LYS A 365 8.27 22.55 -23.76
C LYS A 365 7.14 23.34 -23.08
N ILE A 366 6.84 23.02 -21.82
CA ILE A 366 5.91 23.76 -20.98
C ILE A 366 6.52 25.08 -20.46
N GLY A 367 7.84 25.21 -20.31
CA GLY A 367 8.50 26.41 -19.76
C GLY A 367 9.23 27.33 -20.76
N TYR A 368 9.79 26.80 -21.83
CA TYR A 368 10.65 27.46 -22.83
C TYR A 368 10.57 26.75 -24.19
N LYS A 369 10.39 27.52 -25.28
CA LYS A 369 10.11 26.95 -26.61
C LYS A 369 11.32 26.38 -27.38
N ASP A 370 12.56 26.64 -26.94
CA ASP A 370 13.75 26.50 -27.81
C ASP A 370 14.84 25.52 -27.34
N SER A 371 14.57 24.62 -26.38
CA SER A 371 15.56 23.59 -26.00
C SER A 371 15.46 22.34 -26.87
N ILE A 372 16.58 21.90 -27.44
CA ILE A 372 16.66 20.60 -28.11
C ILE A 372 17.20 19.59 -27.10
N VAL A 373 16.32 18.73 -26.60
CA VAL A 373 16.71 17.56 -25.81
C VAL A 373 16.87 16.38 -26.77
N LYS A 374 18.02 15.71 -26.74
CA LYS A 374 18.29 14.55 -27.61
C LYS A 374 17.78 13.28 -26.93
N ILE A 375 16.66 12.76 -27.41
CA ILE A 375 16.10 11.46 -27.01
C ILE A 375 16.54 10.42 -28.05
N ASP A 376 16.82 9.19 -27.63
CA ASP A 376 17.09 8.09 -28.55
C ASP A 376 15.92 7.88 -29.52
N LYS A 377 16.16 8.02 -30.83
CA LYS A 377 15.11 7.97 -31.85
C LYS A 377 14.32 6.65 -31.79
N LYS A 378 15.00 5.55 -31.48
CA LYS A 378 14.38 4.23 -31.38
C LYS A 378 13.45 4.15 -30.17
N PHE A 379 13.82 4.74 -29.04
CA PHE A 379 12.93 4.91 -27.89
C PHE A 379 11.65 5.65 -28.33
N GLU A 380 11.77 6.81 -28.98
CA GLU A 380 10.59 7.56 -29.43
C GLU A 380 9.68 6.78 -30.39
N GLU A 381 10.26 6.00 -31.31
CA GLU A 381 9.51 5.16 -32.24
C GLU A 381 8.82 3.96 -31.56
N MET A 382 9.34 3.50 -30.42
CA MET A 382 8.85 2.32 -29.69
C MET A 382 8.01 2.66 -28.44
N THR A 383 7.93 3.93 -28.08
CA THR A 383 7.26 4.40 -26.86
C THR A 383 6.03 5.25 -27.18
N THR A 384 4.92 4.94 -26.52
CA THR A 384 3.74 5.81 -26.51
C THR A 384 3.73 6.63 -25.22
N LYS A 385 3.53 7.95 -25.33
CA LYS A 385 3.65 8.90 -24.19
C LYS A 385 2.28 9.46 -23.82
N HIS A 386 1.96 9.44 -22.53
CA HIS A 386 0.73 9.99 -21.95
C HIS A 386 1.09 10.99 -20.84
N ALA A 387 0.96 12.27 -21.13
CA ALA A 387 1.08 13.32 -20.11
C ALA A 387 -0.27 13.54 -19.41
N ARG A 388 -0.21 13.68 -18.09
CA ARG A 388 -1.35 13.96 -17.21
C ARG A 388 -0.96 15.04 -16.21
N TYR A 389 -1.94 15.87 -15.88
CA TYR A 389 -1.78 17.00 -14.99
C TYR A 389 -2.92 16.98 -13.99
N TYR A 390 -2.60 17.14 -12.71
CA TYR A 390 -3.55 17.07 -11.60
C TYR A 390 -3.38 18.27 -10.70
N GLY A 391 -4.49 18.88 -10.29
CA GLY A 391 -4.50 20.10 -9.48
C GLY A 391 -4.21 21.36 -10.30
N GLY A 392 -4.68 22.49 -9.77
CA GLY A 392 -4.65 23.79 -10.44
C GLY A 392 -5.51 23.83 -11.71
N ASN A 393 -5.43 24.95 -12.42
CA ASN A 393 -6.09 25.10 -13.71
C ASN A 393 -5.24 24.49 -14.82
N THR A 394 -5.46 23.21 -15.12
CA THR A 394 -4.67 22.43 -16.08
C THR A 394 -4.70 22.97 -17.52
N ASN A 395 -5.69 23.80 -17.87
CA ASN A 395 -5.74 24.45 -19.18
C ASN A 395 -4.57 25.44 -19.39
N LEU A 396 -4.05 26.03 -18.31
CA LEU A 396 -2.96 27.01 -18.36
C LEU A 396 -1.60 26.37 -18.70
N LEU A 397 -1.43 25.06 -18.49
CA LEU A 397 -0.20 24.35 -18.84
C LEU A 397 0.02 24.29 -20.35
N ALA A 398 -1.05 24.26 -21.14
CA ALA A 398 -0.97 24.20 -22.60
C ALA A 398 -0.68 25.58 -23.23
N SER A 399 -1.13 26.68 -22.61
CA SER A 399 -1.01 28.04 -23.15
C SER A 399 0.19 28.81 -22.63
N ASP A 400 0.34 28.86 -21.31
CA ASP A 400 1.20 29.83 -20.61
C ASP A 400 2.29 29.17 -19.77
N GLY A 401 2.22 27.85 -19.64
CA GLY A 401 3.29 27.06 -19.07
C GLY A 401 3.27 26.92 -17.55
N MET A 402 4.39 26.44 -17.02
CA MET A 402 4.52 26.04 -15.61
C MET A 402 4.36 27.23 -14.66
N GLN A 403 4.95 28.37 -15.02
CA GLN A 403 5.01 29.56 -14.17
C GLN A 403 3.61 30.12 -13.86
N ILE A 404 2.65 29.90 -14.75
CA ILE A 404 1.27 30.35 -14.60
C ILE A 404 0.38 29.26 -13.99
N TRP A 405 0.61 27.99 -14.29
CA TRP A 405 -0.14 26.89 -13.68
C TRP A 405 0.17 26.72 -12.18
N GLN A 406 1.46 26.73 -11.81
CA GLN A 406 1.90 26.39 -10.45
C GLN A 406 1.23 27.25 -9.36
N PRO A 407 1.10 28.59 -9.49
CA PRO A 407 0.39 29.39 -8.49
C PRO A 407 -1.10 29.01 -8.29
N THR A 408 -1.74 28.40 -9.29
CA THR A 408 -3.15 27.99 -9.21
C THR A 408 -3.37 26.71 -8.40
N VAL A 409 -2.31 25.91 -8.22
CA VAL A 409 -2.36 24.65 -7.47
C VAL A 409 -2.86 24.85 -6.05
N LEU A 410 -2.44 25.94 -5.39
CA LEU A 410 -2.85 26.25 -4.01
C LEU A 410 -4.37 26.43 -3.87
N SER A 411 -5.04 26.93 -4.92
CA SER A 411 -6.47 27.18 -4.91
C SER A 411 -7.31 25.96 -5.29
N ASP A 412 -6.74 25.02 -6.03
CA ASP A 412 -7.42 23.78 -6.46
C ASP A 412 -6.46 22.59 -6.37
N PRO A 413 -6.02 22.19 -5.17
CA PRO A 413 -4.99 21.17 -5.05
C PRO A 413 -5.59 19.77 -5.20
N TRP A 414 -4.78 18.87 -5.75
CA TRP A 414 -5.11 17.45 -5.91
C TRP A 414 -4.59 16.63 -4.73
N LEU A 415 -5.39 15.67 -4.25
CA LEU A 415 -4.94 14.66 -3.29
C LEU A 415 -4.03 13.66 -4.02
N PHE A 416 -2.72 13.78 -3.84
CA PHE A 416 -1.74 12.96 -4.57
C PHE A 416 -1.13 11.84 -3.72
N SER A 417 -1.28 11.92 -2.40
CA SER A 417 -0.85 10.87 -1.48
C SER A 417 -1.58 11.01 -0.14
N GLY A 418 -1.60 9.96 0.67
CA GLY A 418 -2.20 9.99 2.00
C GLY A 418 -2.05 8.64 2.68
N LYS A 419 -2.70 8.46 3.83
CA LYS A 419 -2.80 7.18 4.53
C LYS A 419 -4.25 6.77 4.63
N LEU A 420 -4.57 5.58 4.13
CA LEU A 420 -5.90 4.99 4.27
C LEU A 420 -6.10 4.37 5.66
N SER A 421 -7.27 4.58 6.25
CA SER A 421 -7.78 3.87 7.42
C SER A 421 -9.08 3.14 7.08
N PRO A 422 -9.34 1.95 7.66
CA PRO A 422 -10.59 1.21 7.46
C PRO A 422 -11.81 1.96 8.01
N ILE A 423 -12.93 1.97 7.28
CA ILE A 423 -14.16 2.63 7.72
C ILE A 423 -14.80 1.96 8.94
N SER A 424 -14.49 0.67 9.17
CA SER A 424 -14.95 -0.08 10.33
C SER A 424 -14.49 0.56 11.64
N ASN A 425 -13.35 1.24 11.67
CA ASN A 425 -12.81 1.91 12.86
C ASN A 425 -13.74 3.01 13.39
N LEU A 426 -14.59 3.58 12.52
CA LEU A 426 -15.55 4.63 12.89
C LEU A 426 -16.89 4.08 13.41
N ILE A 427 -17.08 2.74 13.40
CA ILE A 427 -18.29 2.09 13.91
C ILE A 427 -18.12 1.75 15.38
N ARG A 428 -18.92 2.39 16.24
CA ARG A 428 -18.83 2.22 17.71
C ARG A 428 -19.35 0.87 18.22
N GLU A 429 -20.34 0.29 17.56
CA GLU A 429 -20.91 -0.99 17.97
C GLU A 429 -20.02 -2.16 17.51
N GLU A 430 -19.40 -2.84 18.48
CA GLU A 430 -18.40 -3.89 18.23
C GLU A 430 -18.83 -4.96 17.21
N ARG A 431 -20.05 -5.48 17.37
CA ARG A 431 -20.58 -6.54 16.48
C ARG A 431 -20.71 -6.05 15.04
N LYS A 432 -21.22 -4.83 14.85
CA LYS A 432 -21.35 -4.23 13.52
C LYS A 432 -19.99 -3.87 12.93
N ARG A 433 -19.03 -3.46 13.76
CA ARG A 433 -17.65 -3.19 13.37
C ARG A 433 -16.98 -4.45 12.81
N THR A 434 -16.94 -5.54 13.57
CA THR A 434 -16.37 -6.83 13.11
C THR A 434 -17.08 -7.33 11.85
N SER A 435 -18.40 -7.18 11.78
CA SER A 435 -19.17 -7.54 10.60
C SER A 435 -18.85 -6.67 9.38
N MET A 436 -18.59 -5.38 9.57
CA MET A 436 -18.12 -4.50 8.51
C MET A 436 -16.73 -4.93 8.00
N GLU A 437 -15.81 -5.33 8.89
CA GLU A 437 -14.49 -5.85 8.50
C GLU A 437 -14.61 -7.11 7.65
N GLN A 438 -15.52 -8.03 8.01
CA GLN A 438 -15.85 -9.21 7.21
C GLN A 438 -16.42 -8.84 5.85
N ALA A 439 -17.38 -7.90 5.81
CA ALA A 439 -17.98 -7.43 4.57
C ALA A 439 -16.96 -6.77 3.63
N VAL A 440 -16.08 -5.92 4.18
CA VAL A 440 -14.98 -5.29 3.44
C VAL A 440 -14.02 -6.35 2.90
N THR A 441 -13.64 -7.33 3.72
CA THR A 441 -12.79 -8.43 3.29
C THR A 441 -13.43 -9.19 2.13
N ASN A 442 -14.70 -9.56 2.24
CA ASN A 442 -15.44 -10.26 1.20
C ASN A 442 -15.50 -9.45 -0.11
N HIS A 443 -15.83 -8.15 -0.02
CA HIS A 443 -15.87 -7.23 -1.16
C HIS A 443 -14.52 -7.16 -1.90
N VAL A 444 -13.44 -7.03 -1.13
CA VAL A 444 -12.08 -6.94 -1.66
C VAL A 444 -11.64 -8.26 -2.31
N LEU A 445 -11.99 -9.41 -1.73
CA LEU A 445 -11.73 -10.73 -2.31
C LEU A 445 -12.47 -10.94 -3.63
N HIS A 446 -13.74 -10.49 -3.74
CA HIS A 446 -14.48 -10.55 -5.00
C HIS A 446 -13.81 -9.73 -6.12
N ALA A 447 -13.35 -8.51 -5.80
CA ALA A 447 -12.62 -7.70 -6.75
C ALA A 447 -11.30 -8.38 -7.19
N TYR A 448 -10.60 -9.03 -6.28
CA TYR A 448 -9.39 -9.78 -6.57
C TYR A 448 -9.64 -11.02 -7.44
N LEU A 449 -10.73 -11.76 -7.23
CA LEU A 449 -11.13 -12.84 -8.15
C LEU A 449 -11.36 -12.33 -9.58
N GLY A 450 -11.93 -11.12 -9.72
CA GLY A 450 -12.06 -10.45 -11.01
C GLY A 450 -10.70 -10.16 -11.68
N GLU A 451 -9.68 -9.82 -10.90
CA GLU A 451 -8.31 -9.68 -11.38
C GLU A 451 -7.69 -11.02 -11.79
N LEU A 452 -7.82 -12.06 -10.96
CA LEU A 452 -7.31 -13.40 -11.28
C LEU A 452 -7.91 -13.92 -12.59
N ALA A 453 -9.21 -13.70 -12.81
CA ALA A 453 -9.87 -14.08 -14.05
C ALA A 453 -9.23 -13.40 -15.28
N ARG A 454 -8.92 -12.10 -15.20
CA ARG A 454 -8.25 -11.37 -16.29
C ARG A 454 -6.83 -11.87 -16.53
N ILE A 455 -6.07 -12.18 -15.48
CA ILE A 455 -4.73 -12.73 -15.58
C ILE A 455 -4.77 -14.09 -16.30
N VAL A 456 -5.65 -14.99 -15.88
CA VAL A 456 -5.83 -16.31 -16.51
C VAL A 456 -6.26 -16.18 -17.98
N GLN A 457 -7.16 -15.23 -18.28
CA GLN A 457 -7.58 -14.95 -19.65
C GLN A 457 -6.42 -14.44 -20.52
N ALA A 458 -5.60 -13.53 -20.00
CA ALA A 458 -4.42 -13.02 -20.70
C ALA A 458 -3.41 -14.13 -21.02
N ILE A 459 -3.14 -15.02 -20.05
CA ILE A 459 -2.28 -16.20 -20.24
C ILE A 459 -2.86 -17.09 -21.36
N ASN A 460 -4.16 -17.37 -21.32
CA ASN A 460 -4.82 -18.20 -22.33
C ASN A 460 -4.74 -17.57 -23.75
N LEU A 461 -4.92 -16.26 -23.88
CA LEU A 461 -4.76 -15.54 -25.16
C LEU A 461 -3.31 -15.58 -25.67
N GLY A 462 -2.33 -15.44 -24.76
CA GLY A 462 -0.91 -15.60 -25.06
C GLY A 462 -0.59 -17.01 -25.59
N CYS A 463 -1.17 -18.05 -24.98
CA CYS A 463 -1.01 -19.44 -25.43
C CYS A 463 -1.60 -19.68 -26.83
N ASN A 464 -2.80 -19.15 -27.11
CA ASN A 464 -3.50 -19.36 -28.39
C ASN A 464 -2.83 -18.62 -29.55
N SER A 465 -2.38 -17.39 -29.34
CA SER A 465 -1.77 -16.57 -30.40
C SER A 465 -0.43 -17.14 -30.88
N ARG A 466 0.35 -17.75 -29.99
CA ARG A 466 1.69 -18.23 -30.33
C ARG A 466 1.70 -19.56 -31.09
N LYS A 467 0.57 -20.29 -31.22
CA LYS A 467 0.51 -21.69 -31.76
C LYS A 467 1.56 -22.67 -31.18
N LYS A 468 2.30 -22.25 -30.14
CA LYS A 468 3.51 -22.88 -29.61
C LYS A 468 3.26 -23.60 -28.28
N CYS A 469 2.12 -23.38 -27.64
CA CYS A 469 1.71 -24.15 -26.46
C CYS A 469 1.13 -25.53 -26.81
N VAL A 470 0.96 -25.83 -28.11
CA VAL A 470 0.45 -27.10 -28.60
C VAL A 470 1.38 -27.59 -29.70
N GLY A 471 2.41 -28.36 -29.33
CA GLY A 471 3.00 -29.31 -30.27
C GLY A 471 4.23 -28.86 -31.06
N ILE A 472 5.38 -28.68 -30.39
CA ILE A 472 6.68 -28.71 -31.09
C ILE A 472 7.60 -29.86 -30.62
N PHE A 473 7.28 -30.58 -29.54
CA PHE A 473 8.06 -31.77 -29.15
C PHE A 473 7.18 -33.03 -29.11
N GLY A 474 7.26 -33.84 -30.17
CA GLY A 474 6.58 -35.13 -30.32
C GLY A 474 6.92 -36.22 -29.27
N THR A 475 7.57 -35.86 -28.16
CA THR A 475 7.93 -36.78 -27.06
C THR A 475 7.92 -36.15 -25.65
N LEU A 476 7.43 -34.92 -25.45
CA LEU A 476 7.32 -34.30 -24.12
C LEU A 476 5.87 -33.94 -23.78
N THR A 477 5.05 -34.98 -23.60
CA THR A 477 3.61 -34.94 -23.33
C THR A 477 3.20 -34.44 -21.94
N ILE A 478 4.14 -34.12 -21.04
CA ILE A 478 3.80 -33.81 -19.64
C ILE A 478 3.51 -32.32 -19.42
N PHE A 479 4.15 -31.40 -20.15
CA PHE A 479 3.93 -29.95 -19.90
C PHE A 479 2.76 -29.36 -20.72
N ASP A 480 2.55 -29.81 -21.96
CA ASP A 480 1.49 -29.26 -22.83
C ASP A 480 0.08 -29.62 -22.34
N ILE A 481 -0.12 -30.83 -21.79
CA ILE A 481 -1.41 -31.27 -21.21
C ILE A 481 -1.70 -30.54 -19.88
N LEU A 482 -0.65 -30.27 -19.09
CA LEU A 482 -0.82 -29.63 -17.79
C LEU A 482 -1.19 -28.15 -17.88
N THR A 483 -0.98 -27.45 -19.00
CA THR A 483 -1.28 -26.01 -19.04
C THR A 483 -2.73 -25.72 -19.43
N ARG A 484 -3.25 -26.34 -20.48
CA ARG A 484 -4.63 -26.07 -20.93
C ARG A 484 -5.67 -26.57 -19.92
N ASP A 485 -5.58 -27.82 -19.50
CA ASP A 485 -6.53 -28.41 -18.54
C ASP A 485 -6.45 -27.68 -17.19
N SER A 486 -5.25 -27.25 -16.77
CA SER A 486 -5.11 -26.45 -15.55
C SER A 486 -5.69 -25.04 -15.69
N LEU A 487 -5.52 -24.37 -16.85
CA LEU A 487 -6.12 -23.05 -17.09
C LEU A 487 -7.65 -23.13 -17.14
N GLU A 488 -8.21 -24.17 -17.78
CA GLU A 488 -9.66 -24.42 -17.79
C GLU A 488 -10.16 -24.73 -16.37
N THR A 489 -9.44 -25.56 -15.61
CA THR A 489 -9.75 -25.86 -14.20
C THR A 489 -9.69 -24.62 -13.31
N LEU A 490 -8.67 -23.78 -13.47
CA LEU A 490 -8.54 -22.53 -12.72
C LEU A 490 -9.65 -21.55 -13.08
N THR A 491 -9.98 -21.42 -14.37
CA THR A 491 -11.09 -20.58 -14.83
C THR A 491 -12.41 -21.04 -14.19
N ALA A 492 -12.66 -22.35 -14.17
CA ALA A 492 -13.84 -22.92 -13.53
C ALA A 492 -13.87 -22.66 -12.01
N ARG A 493 -12.74 -22.81 -11.31
CA ARG A 493 -12.63 -22.51 -9.87
C ARG A 493 -12.84 -21.04 -9.55
N ILE A 494 -12.23 -20.13 -10.33
CA ILE A 494 -12.44 -18.68 -10.19
C ILE A 494 -13.92 -18.34 -10.40
N THR A 495 -14.54 -18.89 -11.45
CA THR A 495 -15.96 -18.65 -11.76
C THR A 495 -16.87 -19.20 -10.64
N ALA A 496 -16.56 -20.39 -10.11
CA ALA A 496 -17.30 -20.99 -9.01
C ALA A 496 -17.23 -20.12 -7.75
N LEU A 497 -16.04 -19.61 -7.41
CA LEU A 497 -15.86 -18.70 -6.27
C LEU A 497 -16.55 -17.35 -6.50
N GLN A 498 -16.49 -16.79 -7.71
CA GLN A 498 -17.21 -15.55 -8.03
C GLN A 498 -18.72 -15.65 -7.82
N GLY A 499 -19.30 -16.85 -7.94
CA GLY A 499 -20.71 -17.12 -7.68
C GLY A 499 -21.06 -17.32 -6.20
N GLN A 500 -20.07 -17.47 -5.30
CA GLN A 500 -20.31 -17.59 -3.86
C GLN A 500 -20.61 -16.21 -3.26
N ARG A 501 -21.47 -16.16 -2.24
CA ARG A 501 -21.79 -14.91 -1.54
C ARG A 501 -20.75 -14.54 -0.48
N LEU A 502 -20.16 -15.55 0.14
CA LEU A 502 -19.15 -15.43 1.18
C LEU A 502 -17.91 -16.19 0.72
N LEU A 503 -16.78 -15.51 0.65
CA LEU A 503 -15.52 -16.08 0.20
C LEU A 503 -14.65 -16.47 1.38
N ASP A 504 -14.02 -17.64 1.28
CA ASP A 504 -12.92 -18.01 2.16
C ASP A 504 -11.62 -17.32 1.70
N LYS A 505 -11.03 -16.53 2.60
CA LYS A 505 -9.81 -15.78 2.31
C LYS A 505 -8.65 -16.70 1.94
N THR A 506 -8.49 -17.82 2.64
CA THR A 506 -7.37 -18.75 2.42
C THR A 506 -7.48 -19.44 1.06
N GLU A 507 -8.69 -19.81 0.65
CA GLU A 507 -8.95 -20.38 -0.68
C GLU A 507 -8.62 -19.39 -1.80
N VAL A 508 -9.07 -18.14 -1.70
CA VAL A 508 -8.79 -17.09 -2.70
C VAL A 508 -7.30 -16.76 -2.76
N GLU A 509 -6.61 -16.70 -1.63
CA GLU A 509 -5.14 -16.52 -1.58
C GLU A 509 -4.39 -17.70 -2.20
N GLY A 510 -4.84 -18.92 -1.93
CA GLY A 510 -4.30 -20.14 -2.54
C GLY A 510 -4.41 -20.09 -4.06
N LEU A 511 -5.57 -19.72 -4.56
CA LEU A 511 -5.83 -19.57 -6.00
C LEU A 511 -4.95 -18.48 -6.62
N GLY A 512 -4.75 -17.35 -5.94
CA GLY A 512 -3.82 -16.31 -6.40
C GLY A 512 -2.38 -16.81 -6.54
N LYS A 513 -1.90 -17.61 -5.59
CA LYS A 513 -0.56 -18.23 -5.66
C LYS A 513 -0.43 -19.22 -6.81
N GLU A 514 -1.49 -20.00 -7.08
CA GLU A 514 -1.51 -20.92 -8.23
C GLU A 514 -1.44 -20.17 -9.56
N VAL A 515 -2.22 -19.09 -9.72
CA VAL A 515 -2.21 -18.24 -10.92
C VAL A 515 -0.83 -17.60 -11.14
N GLU A 516 -0.22 -17.05 -10.09
CA GLU A 516 1.13 -16.48 -10.17
C GLU A 516 2.20 -17.52 -10.51
N THR A 517 2.04 -18.75 -10.02
CA THR A 517 2.94 -19.85 -10.35
C THR A 517 2.89 -20.17 -11.85
N ILE A 518 1.68 -20.30 -12.43
CA ILE A 518 1.52 -20.54 -13.86
C ILE A 518 2.08 -19.39 -14.69
N ARG A 519 1.84 -18.16 -14.28
CA ARG A 519 2.40 -16.97 -14.94
C ARG A 519 3.93 -16.97 -14.95
N ALA A 520 4.56 -17.30 -13.83
CA ALA A 520 6.01 -17.38 -13.76
C ALA A 520 6.58 -18.42 -14.74
N TYR A 521 5.90 -19.56 -14.92
CA TYR A 521 6.27 -20.54 -15.94
C TYR A 521 6.11 -20.02 -17.36
N GLU A 522 5.05 -19.27 -17.66
CA GLU A 522 4.84 -18.66 -18.98
C GLU A 522 5.99 -17.72 -19.37
N GLY A 523 6.45 -16.88 -18.42
CA GLY A 523 7.60 -15.99 -18.64
C GLY A 523 8.93 -16.71 -18.87
N ILE A 524 9.17 -17.85 -18.22
CA ILE A 524 10.37 -18.67 -18.46
C ILE A 524 10.32 -19.29 -19.86
N LEU A 525 9.14 -19.74 -20.28
CA LEU A 525 8.96 -20.36 -21.59
C LEU A 525 9.07 -19.33 -22.72
N SER A 526 8.57 -18.10 -22.54
CA SER A 526 8.70 -17.05 -23.55
C SER A 526 10.17 -16.70 -23.81
N HIS A 527 10.98 -16.50 -22.76
CA HIS A 527 12.39 -16.16 -22.91
C HIS A 527 13.21 -17.27 -23.60
N ARG A 528 12.93 -18.54 -23.30
CA ARG A 528 13.72 -19.67 -23.86
C ARG A 528 13.38 -19.99 -25.31
N LEU A 529 12.20 -19.64 -25.80
CA LEU A 529 11.81 -19.90 -27.18
C LEU A 529 12.42 -18.90 -28.17
N ASP A 530 12.95 -17.79 -27.66
CA ASP A 530 13.72 -16.82 -28.46
C ASP A 530 15.21 -17.22 -28.54
N GLU A 531 15.68 -18.08 -27.62
CA GLU A 531 16.98 -18.74 -27.71
C GLU A 531 16.89 -19.98 -28.63
N ASP A 532 17.87 -20.17 -29.51
CA ASP A 532 17.89 -21.17 -30.59
C ASP A 532 17.31 -22.55 -30.16
N PRO A 533 16.19 -23.01 -30.75
CA PRO A 533 15.52 -24.25 -30.33
C PRO A 533 16.40 -25.50 -30.43
N TYR A 534 17.50 -25.45 -31.20
CA TYR A 534 18.46 -26.56 -31.31
C TYR A 534 19.40 -26.67 -30.10
N LEU A 535 19.66 -25.60 -29.34
CA LEU A 535 20.52 -25.61 -28.15
C LEU A 535 19.85 -26.29 -26.94
N LEU A 536 18.52 -26.34 -26.90
CA LEU A 536 17.77 -26.95 -25.79
C LEU A 536 17.78 -28.48 -25.78
N LEU A 537 18.14 -29.14 -26.90
CA LEU A 537 18.09 -30.59 -27.05
C LEU A 537 19.24 -31.35 -26.35
N THR A 538 20.28 -30.67 -25.86
CA THR A 538 21.48 -31.33 -25.30
C THR A 538 21.61 -31.21 -23.78
N SER A 539 20.77 -30.40 -23.12
CA SER A 539 20.82 -30.20 -21.66
C SER A 539 20.03 -31.30 -20.91
N ARG A 540 20.73 -32.32 -20.40
CA ARG A 540 20.15 -33.47 -19.66
C ARG A 540 19.85 -33.21 -18.17
N THR A 541 20.06 -32.01 -17.65
CA THR A 541 19.93 -31.73 -16.22
C THR A 541 18.91 -30.63 -15.97
N PHE A 542 17.63 -31.02 -15.88
CA PHE A 542 16.59 -30.14 -15.36
C PHE A 542 16.40 -30.40 -13.86
N PRO A 543 16.51 -29.37 -13.00
CA PRO A 543 16.03 -29.48 -11.62
C PRO A 543 14.51 -29.57 -11.67
N ARG A 544 13.95 -30.70 -11.21
CA ARG A 544 12.51 -30.83 -10.98
C ARG A 544 12.15 -30.00 -9.73
N PRO A 545 11.33 -28.94 -9.83
CA PRO A 545 10.76 -28.34 -8.63
C PRO A 545 9.85 -29.38 -7.95
N LYS A 546 10.00 -29.56 -6.64
CA LYS A 546 9.07 -30.37 -5.85
C LYS A 546 7.75 -29.61 -5.75
N ILE A 547 6.77 -29.99 -6.55
CA ILE A 547 5.39 -29.53 -6.40
C ILE A 547 4.74 -30.43 -5.35
N ALA A 548 4.44 -29.88 -4.18
CA ALA A 548 3.60 -30.54 -3.20
C ALA A 548 2.13 -30.27 -3.56
N PHE A 549 1.54 -31.12 -4.40
CA PHE A 549 0.09 -31.18 -4.48
C PHE A 549 -0.42 -31.80 -3.18
N GLY A 550 -1.17 -31.04 -2.40
CA GLY A 550 -1.87 -31.51 -1.20
C GLY A 550 -3.05 -32.42 -1.55
N ILE A 551 -2.77 -33.58 -2.14
CA ILE A 551 -3.73 -34.69 -2.27
C ILE A 551 -3.18 -35.86 -1.45
N GLU A 552 -3.11 -35.67 -0.13
CA GLU A 552 -2.95 -36.77 0.81
C GLU A 552 -4.35 -37.23 1.21
N ASN A 553 -4.92 -38.17 0.45
CA ASN A 553 -5.88 -39.21 0.90
C ASN A 553 -6.56 -39.89 -0.30
N LEU A 554 -5.83 -40.78 -0.97
CA LEU A 554 -6.42 -41.89 -1.73
C LEU A 554 -5.68 -43.17 -1.32
N PRO A 555 -6.40 -44.26 -1.02
CA PRO A 555 -5.77 -45.50 -0.56
C PRO A 555 -4.95 -46.12 -1.69
N ARG A 556 -3.67 -46.36 -1.41
CA ARG A 556 -2.80 -47.20 -2.24
C ARG A 556 -3.21 -48.65 -2.00
N ASP A 557 -3.77 -49.30 -3.01
CA ASP A 557 -3.65 -50.73 -3.25
C ASP A 557 -4.30 -51.07 -4.60
N ILE A 558 -3.54 -50.94 -5.69
CA ILE A 558 -3.71 -51.77 -6.90
C ILE A 558 -2.30 -52.03 -7.46
N GLU A 559 -1.79 -53.24 -7.23
CA GLU A 559 -0.65 -53.79 -7.96
C GLU A 559 -1.05 -54.04 -9.42
N TYR A 560 -0.26 -53.52 -10.35
CA TYR A 560 -0.25 -53.97 -11.75
C TYR A 560 1.15 -54.45 -12.10
N GLU A 561 1.33 -55.78 -12.14
CA GLU A 561 2.49 -56.41 -12.75
C GLU A 561 2.44 -56.22 -14.28
N GLY A 562 3.37 -55.44 -14.82
CA GLY A 562 3.58 -55.30 -16.25
C GLY A 562 5.06 -55.38 -16.59
N LYS A 563 5.55 -56.60 -16.85
CA LYS A 563 6.90 -56.87 -17.38
C LYS A 563 7.08 -56.23 -18.76
N ILE A 564 8.04 -55.31 -18.89
CA ILE A 564 8.68 -54.97 -20.17
C ILE A 564 10.16 -55.36 -20.07
N ARG A 565 10.51 -56.50 -20.66
CA ARG A 565 11.90 -56.85 -21.00
C ARG A 565 12.25 -56.15 -22.31
N ARG A 566 13.35 -55.40 -22.31
CA ARG A 566 14.01 -54.87 -23.49
C ARG A 566 14.45 -56.01 -24.43
N LYS A 567 14.10 -55.88 -25.71
CA LYS A 567 15.05 -55.97 -26.83
C LYS A 567 14.66 -54.94 -27.87
#